data_AF-X1M486-F1
#
_entry.id   AF-X1M486-F1
#
_cell.length_a   1.000
_cell.length_b   1.000
_cell.length_c   1.000
_cell.angle_alpha   90.00
_cell.angle_beta   90.00
_cell.angle_gamma   90.00
#
_symmetry.space_group_name_H-M   'P 1'
#
loop_
_entity.id
_entity.type
_entity.pdbx_description
1 polymer ?
#
loop_
_entity_poly.entity_id
_entity_poly.type
_entity_poly.pdbx_seq_one_letter_code
_entity_poly.pdbx_strand_id
1 'polypeptide(L)'
;IRGFLTSFKSQSAKLAQEIEDFVENNPNTKVIVAGLSSGGAFVDKTMECVSEKNISNIFTIELGIPFWEESFDSENVLFLNNEGKDPLSKGEAGILVFSLFKTPFKWLLGKISGENISLSRALHIPGHEYFWDSSTTGGQITAFIRDKFAPQNF
;
A
#
# COMPACT_ATOMS: atom_id res chain seq x y z
N ILE A 1 -7.31 -10.05 16.39
CA ILE A 1 -6.28 -8.97 16.31
C ILE A 1 -4.87 -9.56 16.47
N ARG A 2 -4.47 -10.14 17.62
CA ARG A 2 -3.13 -10.76 17.78
C ARG A 2 -2.73 -11.77 16.70
N GLY A 3 -3.59 -12.74 16.37
CA GLY A 3 -3.31 -13.74 15.33
C GLY A 3 -3.19 -13.16 13.91
N PHE A 4 -3.93 -12.08 13.63
CA PHE A 4 -3.85 -11.34 12.37
C PHE A 4 -2.51 -10.61 12.27
N LEU A 5 -2.09 -9.93 13.35
CA LEU A 5 -0.80 -9.22 13.41
C LEU A 5 0.41 -10.16 13.34
N THR A 6 0.36 -11.32 14.01
CA THR A 6 1.46 -12.31 13.91
C THR A 6 1.55 -12.94 12.52
N SER A 7 0.41 -13.19 11.89
CA SER A 7 0.37 -13.65 10.50
C SER A 7 0.90 -12.58 9.55
N PHE A 8 0.53 -11.32 9.76
CA PHE A 8 1.00 -10.20 8.94
C PHE A 8 2.53 -10.08 8.93
N LYS A 9 3.17 -10.16 10.11
CA LYS A 9 4.63 -10.12 10.23
C LYS A 9 5.30 -11.31 9.52
N SER A 10 4.82 -12.54 9.76
CA SER A 10 5.41 -13.73 9.12
C SER A 10 5.23 -13.73 7.60
N GLN A 11 4.10 -13.24 7.12
CA GLN A 11 3.81 -13.16 5.68
C GLN A 11 4.65 -12.08 5.00
N SER A 12 4.93 -10.95 5.69
CA SER A 12 5.78 -9.88 5.16
C SER A 12 7.23 -10.37 5.04
N ALA A 13 7.75 -11.04 6.06
CA ALA A 13 9.08 -11.66 6.02
C ALA A 13 9.17 -12.74 4.93
N LYS A 14 8.11 -13.52 4.74
CA LYS A 14 8.05 -14.52 3.66
C LYS A 14 8.12 -13.87 2.28
N LEU A 15 7.33 -12.81 2.04
CA LEU A 15 7.38 -12.09 0.77
C LEU A 15 8.76 -11.45 0.55
N ALA A 16 9.38 -10.90 1.58
CA ALA A 16 10.72 -10.33 1.49
C ALA A 16 11.72 -11.40 1.01
N GLN A 17 11.71 -12.59 1.62
CA GLN A 17 12.56 -13.70 1.18
C GLN A 17 12.29 -14.11 -0.28
N GLU A 18 11.02 -14.21 -0.69
CA GLU A 18 10.65 -14.56 -2.07
C GLU A 18 11.17 -13.51 -3.08
N ILE A 19 11.12 -12.23 -2.73
CA ILE A 19 11.66 -11.14 -3.57
C ILE A 19 13.19 -11.20 -3.60
N GLU A 20 13.84 -11.40 -2.46
CA GLU A 20 15.29 -11.54 -2.35
C GLU A 20 15.81 -12.69 -3.21
N ASP A 21 15.21 -13.87 -3.07
CA ASP A 21 15.56 -15.03 -3.88
C ASP A 21 15.39 -14.73 -5.38
N PHE A 22 14.34 -13.97 -5.75
CA PHE A 22 14.13 -13.56 -7.13
C PHE A 22 15.22 -12.59 -7.64
N VAL A 23 15.57 -11.54 -6.89
CA VAL A 23 16.60 -10.58 -7.33
C VAL A 23 18.01 -11.17 -7.31
N GLU A 24 18.30 -12.10 -6.40
CA GLU A 24 19.58 -12.81 -6.37
C GLU A 24 19.76 -13.70 -7.62
N ASN A 25 18.68 -14.35 -8.06
CA ASN A 25 18.68 -15.12 -9.30
C ASN A 25 18.60 -14.25 -10.57
N ASN A 26 18.28 -12.96 -10.43
CA ASN A 26 18.08 -12.03 -11.54
C ASN A 26 18.76 -10.67 -11.23
N PRO A 27 20.11 -10.60 -11.17
CA PRO A 27 20.84 -9.47 -10.58
C PRO A 27 20.69 -8.14 -11.32
N ASN A 28 20.15 -8.15 -12.54
CA ASN A 28 19.90 -6.94 -13.34
C ASN A 28 18.43 -6.50 -13.29
N THR A 29 17.60 -7.18 -12.50
CA THR A 29 16.17 -6.92 -12.39
C THR A 29 15.88 -6.08 -11.16
N LYS A 30 15.07 -5.04 -11.36
CA LYS A 30 14.49 -4.24 -10.29
C LYS A 30 13.05 -4.67 -10.06
N VAL A 31 12.63 -4.74 -8.80
CA VAL A 31 11.28 -5.16 -8.38
C VAL A 31 10.56 -3.97 -7.77
N ILE A 32 9.30 -3.77 -8.17
CA ILE A 32 8.39 -2.81 -7.54
C ILE A 32 7.29 -3.60 -6.85
N VAL A 33 7.06 -3.33 -5.57
CA VAL A 33 5.94 -3.88 -4.81
C VAL A 33 4.99 -2.73 -4.45
N ALA A 34 3.70 -2.87 -4.74
CA ALA A 34 2.72 -1.82 -4.49
C ALA A 34 1.59 -2.31 -3.58
N GLY A 35 1.18 -1.46 -2.64
CA GLY A 35 0.16 -1.79 -1.66
C GLY A 35 -0.76 -0.60 -1.37
N LEU A 36 -2.04 -0.90 -1.13
CA LEU A 36 -3.06 0.07 -0.74
C LEU A 36 -3.63 -0.28 0.64
N SER A 37 -3.81 0.71 1.50
CA SER A 37 -4.39 0.56 2.84
C SER A 37 -3.59 -0.44 3.69
N SER A 38 -4.22 -1.49 4.20
CA SER A 38 -3.52 -2.61 4.86
C SER A 38 -2.50 -3.31 3.96
N GLY A 39 -2.68 -3.27 2.64
CA GLY A 39 -1.67 -3.73 1.69
C GLY A 39 -0.45 -2.82 1.65
N GLY A 40 -0.62 -1.50 1.84
CA GLY A 40 0.51 -0.57 1.96
C GLY A 40 1.35 -0.90 3.20
N ALA A 41 0.70 -1.08 4.35
CA ALA A 41 1.38 -1.52 5.58
C ALA A 41 2.10 -2.88 5.41
N PHE A 42 1.54 -3.78 4.59
CA PHE A 42 2.13 -5.09 4.35
C PHE A 42 3.41 -4.97 3.53
N VAL A 43 3.38 -4.11 2.52
CA VAL A 43 4.51 -3.81 1.65
C VAL A 43 5.60 -3.08 2.43
N ASP A 44 5.24 -2.12 3.28
CA ASP A 44 6.14 -1.44 4.21
C ASP A 44 6.91 -2.44 5.10
N LYS A 45 6.18 -3.32 5.80
CA LYS A 45 6.79 -4.38 6.62
C LYS A 45 7.57 -5.42 5.82
N THR A 46 7.25 -5.59 4.54
CA THR A 46 8.05 -6.43 3.65
C THR A 46 9.39 -5.75 3.39
N MET A 47 9.40 -4.45 3.10
CA MET A 47 10.61 -3.67 2.87
C MET A 47 11.52 -3.63 4.09
N GLU A 48 10.97 -3.52 5.30
CA GLU A 48 11.74 -3.62 6.55
C GLU A 48 12.49 -4.95 6.72
N CYS A 49 11.99 -6.02 6.08
CA CYS A 49 12.58 -7.36 6.18
C CYS A 49 13.62 -7.63 5.08
N VAL A 50 13.75 -6.77 4.07
CA VAL A 50 14.73 -6.92 2.99
C VAL A 50 16.13 -6.64 3.52
N SER A 51 17.10 -7.47 3.15
CA SER A 51 18.50 -7.26 3.56
C SER A 51 19.14 -6.07 2.87
N GLU A 52 20.11 -5.45 3.55
CA GLU A 52 20.91 -4.34 3.00
C GLU A 52 21.59 -4.69 1.66
N LYS A 53 21.91 -5.97 1.44
CA LYS A 53 22.52 -6.46 0.19
C LYS A 53 21.60 -6.26 -1.01
N ASN A 54 20.30 -6.51 -0.84
CA ASN A 54 19.32 -6.56 -1.93
C ASN A 54 18.46 -5.29 -2.02
N ILE A 55 18.53 -4.41 -1.03
CA ILE A 55 17.69 -3.21 -0.89
C ILE A 55 17.74 -2.29 -2.11
N SER A 56 18.87 -2.22 -2.83
CA SER A 56 19.07 -1.34 -3.99
C SER A 56 18.26 -1.72 -5.23
N ASN A 57 17.74 -2.95 -5.28
CA ASN A 57 16.97 -3.48 -6.41
C ASN A 57 15.47 -3.60 -6.12
N ILE A 58 15.04 -3.24 -4.91
CA ILE A 58 13.66 -3.44 -4.44
C ILE A 58 13.08 -2.08 -4.05
N PHE A 59 11.92 -1.75 -4.62
CA PHE A 59 11.23 -0.48 -4.45
C PHE A 59 9.79 -0.73 -4.01
N THR A 60 9.26 0.14 -3.16
CA THR A 60 7.86 0.06 -2.72
C THR A 60 7.05 1.30 -3.06
N ILE A 61 5.77 1.09 -3.35
CA ILE A 61 4.77 2.14 -3.52
C ILE A 61 3.64 1.86 -2.54
N GLU A 62 3.49 2.74 -1.58
CA GLU A 62 2.64 2.56 -0.41
C GLU A 62 1.57 3.63 -0.38
N LEU A 63 0.31 3.21 -0.53
CA LEU A 63 -0.83 4.11 -0.70
C LEU A 63 -1.72 4.03 0.53
N GLY A 64 -2.01 5.16 1.16
CA GLY A 64 -3.03 5.25 2.20
C GLY A 64 -2.76 4.35 3.41
N ILE A 65 -1.49 4.18 3.79
CA ILE A 65 -1.16 3.44 5.01
C ILE A 65 -1.93 4.07 6.18
N PRO A 66 -2.59 3.26 7.03
CA PRO A 66 -3.25 3.76 8.21
C PRO A 66 -2.29 4.47 9.17
N PHE A 67 -2.76 5.54 9.83
CA PHE A 67 -1.94 6.39 10.70
C PHE A 67 -1.22 5.69 11.87
N TRP A 68 -1.63 4.48 12.23
CA TRP A 68 -1.05 3.71 13.33
C TRP A 68 0.13 2.82 12.92
N GLU A 69 0.48 2.82 11.64
CA GLU A 69 1.68 2.15 11.15
C GLU A 69 2.77 3.22 10.90
N GLU A 70 3.97 2.97 11.41
CA GLU A 70 5.15 3.76 11.06
C GLU A 70 5.66 3.28 9.70
N SER A 71 5.89 4.21 8.77
CA SER A 71 6.51 3.91 7.48
C SER A 71 8.02 3.78 7.65
N PHE A 72 8.59 2.75 7.06
CA PHE A 72 10.02 2.53 6.93
C PHE A 72 10.64 3.65 6.10
N ASP A 73 11.54 4.42 6.71
CA ASP A 73 12.21 5.53 6.04
C ASP A 73 13.33 5.01 5.14
N SER A 74 13.07 5.02 3.83
CA SER A 74 14.03 4.60 2.81
C SER A 74 13.80 5.39 1.53
N GLU A 75 14.89 5.72 0.82
CA GLU A 75 14.80 6.34 -0.50
C GLU A 75 14.12 5.45 -1.55
N ASN A 76 13.98 4.15 -1.29
CA ASN A 76 13.34 3.18 -2.16
C ASN A 76 11.85 3.00 -1.85
N VAL A 77 11.30 3.78 -0.91
CA VAL A 77 9.88 3.78 -0.53
C VAL A 77 9.22 5.05 -1.06
N LEU A 78 8.14 4.91 -1.82
CA LEU A 78 7.23 6.00 -2.14
C LEU A 78 5.96 5.87 -1.30
N PHE A 79 5.80 6.73 -0.30
CA PHE A 79 4.58 6.81 0.49
C PHE A 79 3.65 7.93 0.01
N LEU A 80 2.39 7.58 -0.32
CA LEU A 80 1.36 8.51 -0.74
C LEU A 80 0.14 8.48 0.21
N ASN A 81 -0.27 9.66 0.66
CA ASN A 81 -1.43 9.86 1.55
C ASN A 81 -2.44 10.90 1.00
N ASN A 82 -2.49 11.05 -0.33
CA ASN A 82 -3.27 12.08 -1.03
C ASN A 82 -2.99 13.50 -0.52
N GLU A 83 -1.71 13.87 -0.32
CA GLU A 83 -1.31 15.18 0.24
C GLU A 83 -1.90 15.42 1.64
N GLY A 84 -2.00 14.34 2.41
CA GLY A 84 -2.67 14.31 3.69
C GLY A 84 -4.20 14.44 3.59
N LYS A 85 -4.84 14.32 2.43
CA LYS A 85 -6.31 14.37 2.34
C LYS A 85 -6.96 13.03 2.68
N ASP A 86 -6.17 11.96 2.79
CA ASP A 86 -6.65 10.65 3.19
C ASP A 86 -7.00 10.62 4.70
N PRO A 87 -8.28 10.46 5.06
CA PRO A 87 -8.71 10.46 6.46
C PRO A 87 -8.22 9.22 7.23
N LEU A 88 -7.94 8.11 6.54
CA LEU A 88 -7.37 6.90 7.16
C LEU A 88 -5.91 7.14 7.54
N SER A 89 -5.13 7.77 6.65
CA SER A 89 -3.73 8.14 6.94
C SER A 89 -3.59 9.30 7.92
N LYS A 90 -4.59 10.18 8.03
CA LYS A 90 -4.62 11.26 9.02
C LYS A 90 -5.04 10.84 10.43
N GLY A 91 -5.63 9.66 10.56
CA GLY A 91 -6.24 9.23 11.82
C GLY A 91 -7.52 9.96 12.18
N GLU A 92 -8.31 10.34 11.19
CA GLU A 92 -9.68 10.79 11.36
C GLU A 92 -10.59 9.60 11.70
N ALA A 93 -10.39 9.03 12.89
CA ALA A 93 -11.05 7.81 13.35
C ALA A 93 -12.58 7.89 13.30
N GLY A 94 -13.15 9.09 13.41
CA GLY A 94 -14.59 9.32 13.24
C GLY A 94 -15.10 8.96 11.84
N ILE A 95 -14.37 9.32 10.78
CA ILE A 95 -14.74 9.00 9.39
C ILE A 95 -14.60 7.49 9.14
N LEU A 96 -13.55 6.87 9.68
CA LEU A 96 -13.34 5.44 9.58
C LEU A 96 -14.46 4.64 10.28
N VAL A 97 -14.76 4.98 11.55
CA VAL A 97 -15.82 4.34 12.34
C VAL A 97 -17.18 4.52 11.67
N PHE A 98 -17.47 5.72 11.17
CA PHE A 98 -18.72 5.99 10.47
C PHE A 98 -18.85 5.20 9.15
N SER A 99 -17.76 5.08 8.40
CA SER A 99 -17.72 4.31 7.15
C SER A 99 -17.91 2.82 7.42
N LEU A 100 -17.26 2.28 8.45
CA LEU A 100 -17.45 0.90 8.92
C LEU A 100 -18.89 0.65 9.39
N PHE A 101 -19.48 1.58 10.14
CA PHE A 101 -20.87 1.46 10.60
C PHE A 101 -21.88 1.46 9.44
N LYS A 102 -21.65 2.27 8.41
CA LYS A 102 -22.53 2.35 7.23
C LYS A 102 -22.37 1.18 6.25
N THR A 103 -21.23 0.51 6.27
CA THR A 103 -20.87 -0.53 5.29
C THR A 103 -21.88 -1.70 5.27
N PRO A 104 -22.29 -2.29 6.41
CA PRO A 104 -23.30 -3.35 6.42
C PRO A 104 -24.65 -2.92 5.84
N PHE A 105 -25.10 -1.69 6.15
CA PHE A 105 -26.37 -1.16 5.63
C PHE A 105 -26.31 -0.92 4.13
N LYS A 106 -25.22 -0.32 3.62
CA LYS A 106 -25.00 -0.14 2.18
C LYS A 106 -24.94 -1.46 1.43
N TRP A 107 -24.23 -2.44 1.98
CA TRP A 107 -24.12 -3.78 1.40
C TRP A 107 -25.48 -4.49 1.35
N LEU A 108 -26.25 -4.44 2.45
CA LEU A 108 -27.57 -5.05 2.53
C LEU A 108 -28.58 -4.38 1.58
N LEU A 109 -28.58 -3.05 1.50
CA LEU A 109 -29.43 -2.30 0.57
C LEU A 109 -29.08 -2.59 -0.89
N GLY A 110 -27.79 -2.67 -1.23
CA GLY A 110 -27.33 -3.06 -2.57
C GLY A 110 -27.81 -4.47 -2.94
N LYS A 111 -27.65 -5.44 -2.02
CA LYS A 111 -28.16 -6.81 -2.15
C LYS A 111 -29.67 -6.85 -2.40
N ILE A 112 -30.46 -6.09 -1.64
CA ILE A 112 -31.93 -6.04 -1.78
C ILE A 112 -32.33 -5.39 -3.11
N SER A 113 -31.57 -4.39 -3.57
CA SER A 113 -31.83 -3.65 -4.81
C SER A 113 -31.34 -4.39 -6.08
N GLY A 114 -30.80 -5.59 -5.94
CA GLY A 114 -30.26 -6.39 -7.05
C GLY A 114 -28.86 -5.97 -7.51
N GLU A 115 -28.20 -5.07 -6.79
CA GLU A 115 -26.83 -4.66 -7.07
C GLU A 115 -25.82 -5.68 -6.51
N ASN A 116 -24.81 -6.05 -7.30
CA ASN A 116 -23.73 -6.93 -6.86
C ASN A 116 -22.58 -6.13 -6.23
N ILE A 117 -22.86 -5.48 -5.10
CA ILE A 117 -21.84 -4.74 -4.33
C ILE A 117 -21.12 -5.70 -3.37
N SER A 118 -19.80 -5.83 -3.51
CA SER A 118 -18.97 -6.55 -2.53
C SER A 118 -18.86 -5.77 -1.22
N LEU A 119 -18.59 -6.43 -0.10
CA LEU A 119 -18.40 -5.76 1.19
C LEU A 119 -17.26 -4.73 1.14
N SER A 120 -16.17 -5.04 0.42
CA SER A 120 -15.05 -4.11 0.19
C SER A 120 -15.47 -2.88 -0.62
N ARG A 121 -16.37 -3.03 -1.59
CA ARG A 121 -16.92 -1.91 -2.38
C ARG A 121 -17.96 -1.11 -1.60
N ALA A 122 -18.67 -1.75 -0.69
CA ALA A 122 -19.58 -1.08 0.24
C ALA A 122 -18.81 -0.24 1.28
N LEU A 123 -17.59 -0.65 1.64
CA LEU A 123 -16.63 0.11 2.43
C LEU A 123 -15.98 1.19 1.56
N HIS A 124 -16.66 2.32 1.45
CA HIS A 124 -16.12 3.52 0.82
C HIS A 124 -15.71 4.52 1.90
N ILE A 125 -14.42 4.87 1.91
CA ILE A 125 -13.84 5.90 2.76
C ILE A 125 -13.48 7.06 1.83
N PRO A 126 -14.27 8.14 1.81
CA PRO A 126 -14.01 9.28 0.94
C PRO A 126 -12.61 9.84 1.17
N GLY A 127 -11.84 10.08 0.11
CA GLY A 127 -10.46 10.56 0.18
C GLY A 127 -9.41 9.46 0.32
N HIS A 128 -9.84 8.20 0.47
CA HIS A 128 -9.00 7.00 0.47
C HIS A 128 -8.94 6.33 -0.93
N GLU A 129 -9.30 7.07 -1.97
CA GLU A 129 -9.16 6.63 -3.36
C GLU A 129 -7.84 7.10 -3.95
N TYR A 130 -7.17 6.20 -4.67
CA TYR A 130 -5.91 6.47 -5.36
C TYR A 130 -6.08 6.08 -6.82
N PHE A 131 -6.04 7.06 -7.72
CA PHE A 131 -6.24 6.85 -9.14
C PHE A 131 -4.95 7.06 -9.89
N TRP A 132 -4.52 6.04 -10.65
CA TRP A 132 -3.33 6.14 -11.49
C TRP A 132 -3.43 7.26 -12.53
N ASP A 133 -4.61 7.52 -13.06
CA ASP A 133 -4.83 8.57 -14.07
C ASP A 133 -4.88 9.99 -13.47
N SER A 134 -4.87 10.12 -12.13
CA SER A 134 -4.82 11.43 -11.50
C SER A 134 -3.44 12.06 -11.66
N SER A 135 -3.40 13.37 -11.88
CA SER A 135 -2.15 14.13 -11.97
C SER A 135 -1.35 14.12 -10.66
N THR A 136 -2.01 13.92 -9.52
CA THR A 136 -1.37 13.82 -8.20
C THR A 136 -0.75 12.45 -7.98
N THR A 137 -1.56 11.40 -7.78
CA THR A 137 -1.07 10.05 -7.48
C THR A 137 -0.25 9.49 -8.65
N GLY A 138 -0.78 9.55 -9.86
CA GLY A 138 -0.09 9.06 -11.06
C GLY A 138 1.19 9.82 -11.37
N GLY A 139 1.15 11.15 -11.20
CA GLY A 139 2.32 12.01 -11.39
C GLY A 139 3.46 11.66 -10.43
N GLN A 140 3.15 11.49 -9.14
CA GLN A 140 4.14 11.12 -8.12
C GLN A 140 4.73 9.73 -8.36
N ILE A 141 3.89 8.73 -8.66
CA ILE A 141 4.38 7.38 -8.98
C ILE A 141 5.26 7.39 -10.23
N THR A 142 4.83 8.08 -11.28
CA THR A 142 5.60 8.17 -12.53
C THR A 142 6.95 8.86 -12.30
N ALA A 143 6.98 9.92 -11.49
CA ALA A 143 8.21 10.62 -11.15
C ALA A 143 9.17 9.71 -10.37
N PHE A 144 8.67 8.99 -9.36
CA PHE A 144 9.44 8.04 -8.57
C PHE A 144 10.04 6.92 -9.43
N ILE A 145 9.23 6.28 -10.27
CA ILE A 145 9.72 5.22 -11.17
C ILE A 145 10.78 5.79 -12.12
N ARG A 146 10.57 6.99 -12.66
CA ARG A 146 11.55 7.63 -13.55
C ARG A 146 12.87 7.88 -12.83
N ASP A 147 12.84 8.40 -11.62
CA ASP A 147 14.04 8.65 -10.81
C ASP A 147 14.81 7.35 -10.55
N LYS A 148 14.12 6.29 -10.12
CA LYS A 148 14.77 5.02 -9.74
C LYS A 148 15.21 4.15 -10.91
N PHE A 149 14.62 4.33 -12.10
CA PHE A 149 14.86 3.47 -13.27
C PHE A 149 15.51 4.20 -14.44
N ALA A 150 15.79 5.51 -14.34
CA ALA A 150 16.55 6.21 -15.35
C ALA A 150 17.96 5.61 -15.52
N PRO A 151 18.50 5.56 -16.75
CA PRO A 151 19.90 5.23 -16.97
C PRO A 151 20.78 6.23 -16.21
N GLN A 152 21.62 5.74 -15.32
CA GLN A 152 22.70 6.53 -14.71
C GLN A 152 23.72 6.80 -15.84
N ASN A 153 23.65 7.97 -16.45
CA ASN A 153 24.69 8.40 -17.39
C ASN A 153 25.96 8.68 -16.57
N PHE A 154 26.95 7.81 -16.68
CA PHE A 154 28.30 8.00 -16.13
C PHE A 154 29.13 8.94 -17.02
#